data_AF-A0A934ZNZ6-F1
#
_entry.id   AF-A0A934ZNZ6-F1
#
_cell.length_a   1.000
_cell.length_b   1.000
_cell.length_c   1.000
_cell.angle_alpha   90.00
_cell.angle_beta   90.00
_cell.angle_gamma   90.00
#
_symmetry.space_group_name_H-M   'P 1'
#
loop_
_entity.id
_entity.type
_entity.pdbx_description
1 polymer ?
#
loop_
_entity_poly.entity_id
_entity_poly.type
_entity_poly.pdbx_seq_one_letter_code
_entity_poly.pdbx_strand_id
1 'polypeptide(L)'
;MFESRLAGHLGRWLTAHGRSGISSIYLRCEAVVQALRLVEREDGRATREAIEPLLRTPPMAASLIEHALVLRGHPGPASKAATIIEREAARTIADRARLRSLYGVEFDDPSAYDHVFDTTLSSVAACVDSILALGAPAPSVGDGAGVSR
;
A
#
# COMPACT_ATOMS: atom_id res chain seq x y z
N MET A 1 10.85 -7.18 7.59
CA MET A 1 9.82 -6.52 6.77
C MET A 1 8.51 -7.24 7.04
N PHE A 2 7.68 -6.75 7.97
CA PHE A 2 6.36 -7.34 8.22
C PHE A 2 5.42 -6.84 7.13
N GLU A 3 4.96 -7.73 6.24
CA GLU A 3 3.99 -7.36 5.21
C GLU A 3 2.69 -6.85 5.88
N SER A 4 2.42 -5.57 5.60
CA SER A 4 1.73 -4.56 6.40
C SER A 4 0.20 -4.58 6.36
N ARG A 5 -0.41 -5.75 6.16
CA ARG A 5 -1.88 -5.87 5.98
C ARG A 5 -2.54 -6.62 7.14
N LEU A 6 -2.00 -7.79 7.49
CA LEU A 6 -2.50 -8.62 8.59
C LEU A 6 -2.12 -8.04 9.97
N ALA A 7 -0.97 -7.37 10.06
CA ALA A 7 -0.46 -6.83 11.32
C ALA A 7 -1.36 -5.72 11.90
N GLY A 8 -2.06 -4.97 11.05
CA GLY A 8 -2.85 -3.83 11.50
C GLY A 8 -4.17 -4.22 12.15
N HIS A 9 -4.97 -5.04 11.46
CA HIS A 9 -6.18 -5.64 12.03
C HIS A 9 -5.89 -6.44 13.30
N LEU A 10 -4.78 -7.19 13.32
CA LEU A 10 -4.34 -7.90 14.52
C LEU A 10 -3.98 -6.93 15.66
N GLY A 11 -3.30 -5.82 15.37
CA GLY A 11 -2.97 -4.79 16.35
C GLY A 11 -4.21 -4.19 17.02
N ARG A 12 -5.21 -3.75 16.25
CA ARG A 12 -6.47 -3.25 16.83
C ARG A 12 -7.24 -4.32 17.59
N TRP A 13 -7.28 -5.54 17.09
CA TRP A 13 -7.89 -6.65 17.82
C TRP A 13 -7.17 -6.89 19.16
N LEU A 14 -5.84 -6.91 19.18
CA LEU A 14 -5.05 -7.05 20.40
C LEU A 14 -5.27 -5.89 21.40
N THR A 15 -5.32 -4.65 20.90
CA THR A 15 -5.63 -3.46 21.72
C THR A 15 -7.02 -3.54 22.34
N ALA A 16 -8.03 -3.97 21.58
CA ALA A 16 -9.38 -4.20 22.11
C ALA A 16 -9.43 -5.29 23.21
N HIS A 17 -8.41 -6.15 23.27
CA HIS A 17 -8.22 -7.19 24.30
C HIS A 17 -7.17 -6.81 25.36
N GLY A 18 -6.86 -5.51 25.51
CA GLY A 18 -6.02 -4.99 26.60
C GLY A 18 -4.51 -5.12 26.39
N ARG A 19 -4.05 -5.45 25.17
CA ARG A 19 -2.62 -5.52 24.81
C ARG A 19 -2.22 -4.21 24.11
N SER A 20 -1.88 -3.18 24.88
CA SER A 20 -1.52 -1.85 24.36
C SER A 20 -0.04 -1.73 23.95
N GLY A 21 0.29 -0.73 23.13
CA GLY A 21 1.67 -0.37 22.74
C GLY A 21 2.07 -0.73 21.31
N ILE A 22 1.15 -1.25 20.48
CA ILE A 22 1.39 -1.57 19.07
C ILE A 22 0.63 -0.55 18.22
N SER A 23 1.34 0.18 17.35
CA SER A 23 0.73 1.03 16.33
C SER A 23 0.68 0.29 14.99
N SER A 24 -0.50 0.30 14.37
CA SER A 24 -0.80 -0.35 13.11
C SER A 24 -0.75 0.64 11.94
N ILE A 25 0.03 0.29 10.91
CA ILE A 25 0.19 1.10 9.71
C ILE A 25 -0.28 0.32 8.48
N TYR A 26 -1.21 0.89 7.73
CA TYR A 26 -1.61 0.38 6.42
C TYR A 26 -1.04 1.25 5.31
N LEU A 27 -0.24 0.64 4.44
CA LEU A 27 0.25 1.27 3.22
C LEU A 27 -0.65 0.85 2.05
N ARG A 28 -1.44 1.80 1.56
CA ARG A 28 -2.27 1.64 0.37
C ARG A 28 -1.47 2.10 -0.85
N CYS A 29 -1.59 1.36 -1.94
CA CYS A 29 -1.10 1.79 -3.26
C CYS A 29 -1.96 1.12 -4.33
N GLU A 30 -2.45 1.89 -5.29
CA GLU A 30 -3.17 1.31 -6.42
C GLU A 30 -2.29 0.30 -7.17
N ALA A 31 -2.84 -0.88 -7.49
CA ALA A 31 -2.11 -1.95 -8.17
C ALA A 31 -1.54 -1.50 -9.53
N VAL A 32 -2.28 -0.65 -10.25
CA VAL A 32 -1.82 -0.03 -11.51
C VAL A 32 -0.58 0.83 -11.27
N VAL A 33 -0.56 1.62 -10.20
CA VAL A 33 0.62 2.44 -9.87
C VAL A 33 1.81 1.59 -9.45
N GLN A 34 1.59 0.49 -8.71
CA GLN A 34 2.66 -0.46 -8.41
C GLN A 34 3.25 -1.09 -9.67
N ALA A 35 2.39 -1.50 -10.62
CA ALA A 35 2.78 -2.05 -11.91
C ALA A 35 3.57 -1.03 -12.74
N LEU A 36 3.13 0.23 -12.80
CA LEU A 36 3.84 1.30 -13.51
C LEU A 36 5.20 1.61 -12.88
N ARG A 37 5.32 1.59 -11.55
CA ARG A 37 6.60 1.76 -10.86
C ARG A 37 7.58 0.63 -11.16
N LEU A 38 7.09 -0.61 -11.31
CA LEU A 38 7.93 -1.73 -11.76
C LEU A 38 8.50 -1.43 -13.16
N VAL A 39 7.63 -1.06 -14.10
CA VAL A 39 8.03 -0.80 -15.48
C VAL A 39 9.00 0.37 -15.57
N GLU A 40 8.72 1.47 -14.85
CA GLU A 40 9.63 2.62 -14.84
C GLU A 40 11.02 2.25 -14.32
N ARG A 41 11.08 1.37 -13.31
CA ARG A 41 12.35 0.91 -12.73
C ARG A 41 13.12 -0.04 -13.65
N GLU A 42 12.44 -0.93 -14.36
CA GLU A 42 13.07 -2.02 -15.11
C GLU A 42 13.24 -1.71 -16.60
N ASP A 43 12.27 -1.03 -17.23
CA ASP A 43 12.24 -0.70 -18.66
C ASP A 43 12.31 0.82 -18.94
N GLY A 44 12.37 1.63 -17.89
CA GLY A 44 12.51 3.08 -17.98
C GLY A 44 11.18 3.83 -18.16
N ARG A 45 11.28 5.16 -17.99
CA ARG A 45 10.12 6.07 -17.99
C ARG A 45 9.37 6.12 -19.33
N ALA A 46 10.08 6.06 -20.45
CA ALA A 46 9.46 6.08 -21.77
C ALA A 46 8.53 4.87 -21.99
N THR A 47 8.97 3.68 -21.57
CA THR A 47 8.15 2.46 -21.63
C THR A 47 6.94 2.56 -20.71
N ARG A 48 7.14 3.04 -19.47
CA ARG A 48 6.03 3.29 -18.54
C ARG A 48 4.97 4.21 -19.16
N GLU A 49 5.38 5.35 -19.72
CA GLU A 49 4.46 6.31 -20.35
C GLU A 49 3.70 5.70 -21.54
N ALA A 50 4.36 4.85 -22.34
CA ALA A 50 3.74 4.18 -23.48
C ALA A 50 2.65 3.18 -23.08
N ILE A 51 2.79 2.51 -21.93
CA ILE A 51 1.88 1.45 -21.49
C ILE A 51 0.84 1.91 -20.45
N GLU A 52 1.04 3.07 -19.83
CA GLU A 52 0.13 3.62 -18.81
C GLU A 52 -1.34 3.68 -19.24
N PRO A 53 -1.69 4.10 -20.48
CA PRO A 53 -3.08 4.07 -20.93
C PRO A 53 -3.67 2.65 -20.97
N LEU A 54 -2.86 1.64 -21.32
CA LEU A 54 -3.31 0.25 -21.38
C LEU A 54 -3.59 -0.29 -19.97
N LEU A 55 -2.71 -0.01 -19.01
CA LEU A 55 -2.87 -0.49 -17.63
C LEU A 55 -3.97 0.23 -16.85
N ARG A 56 -4.34 1.46 -17.24
CA ARG A 56 -5.47 2.20 -16.64
C ARG A 56 -6.83 1.86 -17.26
N THR A 57 -6.88 1.06 -18.32
CA THR A 57 -8.14 0.66 -18.95
C THR A 57 -8.87 -0.35 -18.05
N PRO A 58 -10.16 -0.14 -17.71
CA PRO A 58 -10.95 -1.02 -16.84
C PRO A 58 -11.10 -2.44 -17.43
N PRO A 59 -11.49 -3.44 -16.62
CA PRO A 59 -10.80 -4.73 -16.51
C PRO A 59 -10.77 -5.47 -17.85
N MET A 60 -9.64 -5.38 -18.53
CA MET A 60 -9.21 -6.43 -19.47
C MET A 60 -8.46 -7.49 -18.64
N ALA A 61 -8.70 -8.77 -18.94
CA ALA A 61 -7.93 -9.87 -18.35
C ALA A 61 -6.43 -9.58 -18.53
N ALA A 62 -5.57 -9.86 -17.54
CA ALA A 62 -4.16 -9.51 -17.68
C ALA A 62 -3.53 -10.23 -18.86
N SER A 63 -4.04 -11.40 -19.25
CA SER A 63 -3.65 -12.11 -20.46
C SER A 63 -3.87 -11.29 -21.75
N LEU A 64 -4.91 -10.46 -21.82
CA LEU A 64 -5.16 -9.55 -22.95
C LEU A 64 -4.21 -8.34 -22.92
N ILE A 65 -3.93 -7.81 -21.73
CA ILE A 65 -2.96 -6.72 -21.54
C ILE A 65 -1.55 -7.22 -21.91
N GLU A 66 -1.17 -8.40 -21.43
CA GLU A 66 0.09 -9.07 -21.72
C GLU A 66 0.26 -9.28 -23.24
N HIS A 67 -0.76 -9.84 -23.90
CA HIS A 67 -0.74 -10.01 -25.36
C HIS A 67 -0.64 -8.67 -26.09
N ALA A 68 -1.37 -7.63 -25.67
CA ALA A 68 -1.29 -6.31 -26.27
C ALA A 68 0.10 -5.68 -26.11
N LEU A 69 0.78 -5.92 -24.99
CA LEU A 69 2.13 -5.44 -24.72
C LEU A 69 3.19 -6.19 -25.53
N VAL A 70 3.05 -7.51 -25.67
CA VAL A 70 3.91 -8.32 -26.55
C VAL A 70 3.75 -7.89 -28.02
N LEU A 71 2.51 -7.71 -28.49
CA LEU A 71 2.22 -7.25 -29.85
C LEU A 71 2.75 -5.84 -30.14
N ARG A 72 2.90 -4.99 -29.11
CA ARG A 72 3.47 -3.64 -29.21
C ARG A 72 5.00 -3.62 -29.08
N GLY A 73 5.66 -4.78 -29.03
CA GLY A 73 7.12 -4.86 -28.95
C GLY A 73 7.68 -4.55 -27.56
N HIS A 74 6.88 -4.74 -26.51
CA HIS A 74 7.32 -4.67 -25.11
C HIS A 74 7.36 -6.06 -24.44
N PRO A 75 8.15 -7.04 -24.94
CA PRO A 75 8.36 -8.29 -24.21
C PRO A 75 9.22 -8.01 -22.98
N GLY A 76 8.80 -8.45 -21.79
CA GLY A 76 9.63 -8.32 -20.57
C GLY A 76 8.90 -7.73 -19.35
N PRO A 77 9.53 -6.87 -18.55
CA PRO A 77 8.92 -6.30 -17.34
C PRO A 77 7.57 -5.63 -17.57
N ALA A 78 7.37 -4.97 -18.72
CA ALA A 78 6.07 -4.48 -19.16
C ALA A 78 4.99 -5.58 -19.20
N SER A 79 5.28 -6.77 -19.74
CA SER A 79 4.33 -7.88 -19.81
C SER A 79 4.03 -8.47 -18.42
N LYS A 80 5.02 -8.45 -17.50
CA LYS A 80 4.87 -8.85 -16.09
C LYS A 80 4.08 -7.85 -15.23
N ALA A 81 3.98 -6.59 -15.67
CA ALA A 81 3.22 -5.56 -14.97
C ALA A 81 1.73 -5.92 -14.86
N ALA A 82 1.19 -6.60 -15.88
CA ALA A 82 -0.18 -7.10 -15.88
C ALA A 82 -0.39 -8.19 -14.80
N THR A 83 0.60 -9.05 -14.58
CA THR A 83 0.58 -10.08 -13.53
C THR A 83 0.57 -9.50 -12.12
N ILE A 84 1.15 -8.32 -11.89
CA ILE A 84 1.07 -7.63 -10.59
C ILE A 84 -0.38 -7.29 -10.26
N ILE A 85 -1.13 -6.77 -11.24
CA ILE A 85 -2.52 -6.37 -11.05
C ILE A 85 -3.37 -7.60 -10.67
N GLU A 86 -3.22 -8.70 -11.40
CA GLU A 86 -3.92 -9.95 -11.09
C GLU A 86 -3.50 -10.54 -9.73
N ARG A 87 -2.20 -10.57 -9.44
CA ARG A 87 -1.69 -11.08 -8.17
C ARG A 87 -2.20 -10.27 -6.99
N GLU A 88 -2.19 -8.94 -7.08
CA GLU A 88 -2.70 -8.08 -6.02
C GLU A 88 -4.22 -8.23 -5.86
N ALA A 89 -4.98 -8.39 -6.96
CA ALA A 89 -6.41 -8.67 -6.90
C ALA A 89 -6.69 -10.02 -6.21
N ALA A 90 -6.00 -11.09 -6.61
CA ALA A 90 -6.14 -12.41 -6.00
C ALA A 90 -5.74 -12.43 -4.52
N ARG A 91 -4.63 -11.76 -4.18
CA ARG A 91 -4.15 -11.60 -2.81
C ARG A 91 -5.17 -10.84 -1.96
N THR A 92 -5.74 -9.76 -2.49
CA THR A 92 -6.79 -8.97 -1.81
C THR A 92 -8.03 -9.82 -1.50
N ILE A 93 -8.47 -10.66 -2.44
CA ILE A 93 -9.61 -11.57 -2.24
C ILE A 93 -9.30 -12.59 -1.14
N ALA A 94 -8.13 -13.22 -1.19
CA ALA A 94 -7.70 -14.21 -0.21
C ALA A 94 -7.56 -13.60 1.20
N ASP A 95 -6.93 -12.41 1.29
CA ASP A 95 -6.75 -11.68 2.54
C ASP A 95 -8.10 -11.24 3.13
N ARG A 96 -9.05 -10.77 2.29
CA ARG A 96 -10.42 -10.43 2.73
C ARG A 96 -11.13 -11.65 3.32
N ALA A 97 -11.12 -12.78 2.62
CA ALA A 97 -11.75 -14.01 3.09
C ALA A 97 -11.15 -14.49 4.43
N ARG A 98 -9.83 -14.45 4.54
CA ARG A 98 -9.11 -14.85 5.74
C ARG A 98 -9.37 -13.93 6.94
N LEU A 99 -9.29 -12.61 6.75
CA LEU A 99 -9.51 -11.63 7.82
C LEU A 99 -10.94 -11.66 8.35
N ARG A 100 -11.92 -11.76 7.45
CA ARG A 100 -13.32 -11.93 7.82
C ARG A 100 -13.54 -13.22 8.61
N SER A 101 -12.90 -14.32 8.20
CA SER A 101 -13.02 -15.60 8.92
C SER A 101 -12.37 -15.59 10.30
N LEU A 102 -11.20 -14.96 10.46
CA LEU A 102 -10.43 -15.00 11.71
C LEU A 102 -10.90 -13.97 12.73
N TYR A 103 -11.29 -12.78 12.25
CA TYR A 103 -11.50 -11.62 13.12
C TYR A 103 -12.83 -10.90 12.86
N GLY A 104 -13.63 -11.31 11.86
CA GLY A 104 -14.89 -10.64 11.52
C GLY A 104 -14.72 -9.25 10.91
N VAL A 105 -13.53 -8.93 10.41
CA VAL A 105 -13.19 -7.59 9.90
C VAL A 105 -13.09 -7.58 8.37
N GLU A 106 -13.45 -6.46 7.77
CA GLU A 106 -13.27 -6.21 6.33
C GLU A 106 -11.89 -5.60 6.06
N PHE A 107 -11.22 -6.08 5.01
CA PHE A 107 -9.83 -5.75 4.68
C PHE A 107 -9.61 -4.26 4.33
N ASP A 108 -10.60 -3.66 3.67
CA ASP A 108 -10.57 -2.30 3.15
C ASP A 108 -11.09 -1.26 4.15
N ASP A 109 -11.38 -1.65 5.39
CA ASP A 109 -11.83 -0.74 6.44
C ASP A 109 -10.63 0.09 6.97
N PRO A 110 -10.53 1.39 6.63
CA PRO A 110 -9.43 2.23 7.10
C PRO A 110 -9.50 2.47 8.61
N SER A 111 -10.68 2.31 9.23
CA SER A 111 -10.84 2.44 10.67
C SER A 111 -10.25 1.27 11.44
N ALA A 112 -9.82 0.19 10.78
CA ALA A 112 -9.16 -0.92 11.45
C ALA A 112 -7.66 -0.68 11.71
N TYR A 113 -7.13 0.46 11.30
CA TYR A 113 -5.72 0.82 11.42
C TYR A 113 -5.56 2.13 12.21
N ASP A 114 -4.41 2.33 12.84
CA ASP A 114 -4.08 3.58 13.55
C ASP A 114 -3.62 4.65 12.55
N HIS A 115 -2.89 4.23 11.52
CA HIS A 115 -2.45 5.09 10.43
C HIS A 115 -2.65 4.43 9.07
N VAL A 116 -3.22 5.19 8.13
CA VAL A 116 -3.34 4.78 6.73
C VAL A 116 -2.58 5.78 5.87
N PHE A 117 -1.62 5.29 5.10
CA PHE A 117 -0.87 6.11 4.14
C PHE A 117 -1.19 5.67 2.72
N ASP A 118 -1.73 6.58 1.93
CA ASP A 118 -1.85 6.39 0.49
C ASP A 118 -0.53 6.76 -0.18
N THR A 119 0.13 5.75 -0.73
CA THR A 119 1.42 5.87 -1.39
C THR A 119 1.29 6.01 -2.91
N THR A 120 0.06 6.09 -3.44
CA THR A 120 -0.23 6.18 -4.87
C THR A 120 0.37 7.44 -5.49
N LEU A 121 0.20 8.58 -4.83
CA LEU A 121 0.71 9.88 -5.28
C LEU A 121 1.99 10.30 -4.56
N SER A 122 2.39 9.56 -3.52
CA SER A 122 3.48 9.92 -2.64
C SER A 122 4.82 9.39 -3.16
N SER A 123 5.87 10.20 -3.06
CA SER A 123 7.25 9.73 -3.24
C SER A 123 7.65 8.83 -2.07
N VAL A 124 8.63 7.94 -2.30
CA VAL A 124 9.16 7.07 -1.23
C VAL A 124 9.65 7.90 -0.04
N ALA A 125 10.35 9.02 -0.30
CA ALA A 125 10.85 9.92 0.73
C ALA A 125 9.70 10.52 1.57
N ALA A 126 8.66 11.04 0.93
CA ALA A 126 7.51 11.63 1.64
C ALA A 126 6.79 10.61 2.53
N CYS A 127 6.67 9.35 2.09
CA CYS A 127 6.13 8.28 2.92
C CYS A 127 7.03 7.95 4.11
N VAL A 128 8.35 7.86 3.88
CA VAL A 128 9.32 7.54 4.93
C VAL A 128 9.32 8.61 6.02
N ASP A 129 9.37 9.89 5.65
CA ASP A 129 9.38 11.01 6.61
C ASP A 129 8.10 11.00 7.46
N SER A 130 6.94 10.75 6.84
CA SER A 130 5.66 10.67 7.54
C SER A 130 5.60 9.50 8.54
N ILE A 131 6.18 8.35 8.19
CA ILE A 131 6.25 7.18 9.08
C ILE A 131 7.22 7.44 10.24
N LEU A 132 8.39 8.05 9.96
CA LEU A 132 9.38 8.37 10.98
C LEU A 132 8.85 9.39 12.00
N ALA A 133 8.01 10.33 11.55
CA ALA A 133 7.35 11.31 12.42
C ALA A 133 6.41 10.67 13.47
N LEU A 134 5.87 9.47 13.20
CA LEU A 134 5.02 8.75 14.16
C LEU A 134 5.79 8.23 15.38
N GLY A 135 7.10 8.01 15.24
CA GLY A 135 7.98 7.54 16.31
C GLY A 135 8.70 8.66 17.06
N ALA A 136 8.51 9.91 16.66
CA ALA A 136 9.11 11.05 17.34
C ALA A 136 8.45 11.23 18.73
N PRO A 137 9.23 11.43 19.80
CA PRO A 137 8.65 11.73 21.11
C PRO A 137 7.82 13.00 21.00
N ALA A 138 6.63 12.99 21.61
CA ALA A 138 5.80 14.19 21.69
C ALA A 138 6.63 15.36 22.23
N PRO A 139 6.50 16.58 21.67
CA PRO A 139 7.21 17.73 22.21
C PRO A 139 6.86 17.84 23.69
N SER A 140 7.87 17.77 24.54
CA SER A 140 7.71 17.95 25.98
C SER A 140 7.01 19.29 26.20
N VAL A 141 5.79 19.26 26.73
CA VAL A 141 5.12 20.46 27.22
C VAL A 141 6.04 21.02 28.29
N GLY A 142 6.78 22.07 27.95
CA GLY A 142 7.65 22.75 28.89
C GLY A 142 6.80 23.30 30.03
N ASP A 143 7.14 22.90 31.25
CA ASP A 143 6.64 23.48 32.49
C ASP A 143 6.91 24.98 32.50
N GLY A 144 5.93 25.75 32.02
CA GLY A 144 5.88 27.21 32.12
C GLY A 144 5.19 27.66 33.40
N ALA A 145 5.52 27.07 34.55
CA ALA A 145 5.11 27.57 35.86
C ALA A 145 5.98 28.78 36.23
N GLY A 146 5.76 29.91 35.55
CA GLY A 146 6.35 31.20 35.88
C GLY A 146 5.45 31.99 36.83
N VAL A 147 5.29 31.53 38.08
CA VAL A 147 4.78 32.39 39.16
C VAL A 147 5.97 33.19 39.67
N SER A 148 6.08 34.46 39.23
CA SER A 148 6.96 35.43 39.87
C SER A 148 6.18 36.20 40.93
N ARG A 149 6.72 36.19 42.14
CA ARG A 149 6.29 37.01 43.29
C ARG A 149 6.70 38.47 43.11
#